data_AF-B4PVK7-F1
#
_entry.id   AF-B4PVK7-F1
#
_cell.length_a   1.000
_cell.length_b   1.000
_cell.length_c   1.000
_cell.angle_alpha   90.00
_cell.angle_beta   90.00
_cell.angle_gamma   90.00
#
_symmetry.space_group_name_H-M   'P 1'
#
loop_
_entity.id
_entity.type
_entity.pdbx_description
1 polymer ?
#
loop_
_entity_poly.entity_id
_entity_poly.type
_entity_poly.pdbx_seq_one_letter_code
_entity_poly.pdbx_strand_id
1 'polypeptide(L)'
;MISFKLLVIQVLFSLLLVELVLTSVTDEEWARYKDKYKKRYGQEDGYHRWLYEKKVQAIAHHNKLFSQGKSGFRMGLNKFSDINLRLLHSRRRAIAVPSEPIAEEVTKSANYKTYDQITGGIDWRQYGYISPVGDQGIECLSCWAFSTSGVLEAHLAKKNGKLVPLSPKHLVDCVPFPNQGCNAGWVSVAFNYTRDFGIATKKSYPYKPKNEECHWDPRNSAGTLRGYVTLSGNNERELAEVVYNIGPVAVSIDHLHEEFDQYFGGILRIQSCGNAKYDLTHSVLLVGFGTHPKWGDYWIIKNSFGTEWGESGYFKLARNANNMCGVATLPQYPLV
;
A
#
# COMPACT_ATOMS: atom_id res chain seq x y z
N MET A 1 -11.81 -50.76 -35.23
CA MET A 1 -12.46 -50.29 -33.98
C MET A 1 -11.41 -49.59 -33.13
N ILE A 2 -11.49 -48.26 -33.00
CA ILE A 2 -10.63 -47.52 -32.07
C ILE A 2 -11.04 -47.96 -30.66
N SER A 3 -10.09 -48.47 -29.87
CA SER A 3 -10.35 -48.89 -28.49
C SER A 3 -10.89 -47.71 -27.68
N PHE A 4 -11.90 -47.93 -26.86
CA PHE A 4 -12.47 -46.93 -25.95
C PHE A 4 -11.38 -46.22 -25.12
N LYS A 5 -10.31 -46.93 -24.75
CA LYS A 5 -9.13 -46.34 -24.07
C LYS A 5 -8.41 -45.30 -24.92
N LEU A 6 -8.27 -45.51 -26.23
CA LEU A 6 -7.62 -44.58 -27.14
C LEU A 6 -8.45 -43.29 -27.32
N LEU A 7 -9.78 -43.43 -27.38
CA LEU A 7 -10.71 -42.30 -27.46
C LEU A 7 -10.64 -41.44 -26.19
N VAL A 8 -10.61 -42.07 -25.01
CA VAL A 8 -10.47 -41.37 -23.72
C VAL A 8 -9.13 -40.64 -23.64
N ILE A 9 -8.03 -41.26 -24.07
CA ILE A 9 -6.70 -40.60 -24.09
C ILE A 9 -6.70 -39.40 -25.05
N GLN A 10 -7.29 -39.53 -26.25
CA GLN A 10 -7.38 -38.42 -27.20
C GLN A 10 -8.23 -37.26 -26.67
N VAL A 11 -9.35 -37.55 -26.00
CA VAL A 11 -10.20 -36.52 -25.37
C VAL A 11 -9.45 -35.83 -24.23
N LEU A 12 -8.77 -36.59 -23.37
CA LEU A 12 -7.98 -36.02 -22.28
C LEU A 12 -6.81 -35.17 -22.80
N PHE A 13 -6.12 -35.63 -23.85
CA PHE A 13 -5.04 -34.88 -24.47
C PHE A 13 -5.54 -33.60 -25.16
N SER A 14 -6.70 -33.67 -25.82
CA SER A 14 -7.33 -32.49 -26.44
C SER A 14 -7.79 -31.48 -25.40
N LEU A 15 -8.37 -31.94 -24.28
CA LEU A 15 -8.74 -31.07 -23.16
C LEU A 15 -7.51 -30.42 -22.51
N LEU A 16 -6.42 -31.17 -22.35
CA LEU A 16 -5.15 -30.65 -21.83
C LEU A 16 -4.56 -29.59 -22.77
N LEU A 17 -4.58 -29.83 -24.09
CA LEU A 17 -4.12 -28.86 -25.09
C LEU A 17 -4.99 -27.59 -25.11
N VAL A 18 -6.31 -27.73 -24.96
CA VAL A 18 -7.22 -26.58 -24.85
C VAL A 18 -6.94 -25.77 -23.58
N GLU A 19 -6.70 -26.41 -22.43
CA GLU A 19 -6.26 -25.72 -21.21
C GLU A 19 -4.89 -25.03 -21.38
N LEU A 20 -3.93 -25.65 -22.07
CA LEU A 20 -2.62 -25.07 -22.36
C LEU A 20 -2.70 -23.85 -23.30
N VAL A 21 -3.56 -23.89 -24.32
CA VAL A 21 -3.76 -22.78 -25.25
C VAL A 21 -4.55 -21.64 -24.62
N LEU A 22 -5.52 -21.93 -23.73
CA LEU A 22 -6.26 -20.91 -22.98
C LEU A 22 -5.41 -20.19 -21.90
N THR A 23 -4.20 -20.69 -21.62
CA THR A 23 -3.30 -20.13 -20.59
C THR A 23 -2.04 -19.47 -21.18
N SER A 24 -1.86 -19.47 -22.50
CA SER A 24 -0.76 -18.78 -23.15
C SER A 24 -1.13 -17.32 -23.46
N VAL A 25 -0.21 -16.40 -23.15
CA VAL A 25 -0.38 -14.99 -23.47
C VAL A 25 -0.05 -14.78 -24.94
N THR A 26 -1.01 -14.22 -25.68
CA THR A 26 -0.85 -13.82 -27.08
C THR A 26 0.05 -12.59 -27.22
N ASP A 27 0.66 -12.44 -28.39
CA ASP A 27 1.46 -11.24 -28.71
C ASP A 27 0.63 -9.95 -28.61
N GLU A 28 -0.67 -10.02 -28.97
CA GLU A 28 -1.59 -8.90 -28.86
C GLU A 28 -1.88 -8.51 -27.40
N GLU A 29 -2.09 -9.48 -26.51
CA GLU A 29 -2.26 -9.21 -25.08
C GLU A 29 -1.02 -8.58 -24.46
N TRP A 30 0.17 -9.10 -24.80
CA TRP A 30 1.43 -8.51 -24.35
C TRP A 30 1.59 -7.08 -24.87
N ALA A 31 1.31 -6.84 -26.16
CA ALA A 31 1.37 -5.51 -26.75
C ALA A 31 0.38 -4.53 -26.09
N ARG A 32 -0.86 -4.96 -25.83
CA ARG A 32 -1.88 -4.14 -25.13
C ARG A 32 -1.47 -3.82 -23.71
N TYR A 33 -0.92 -4.78 -22.98
CA TYR A 33 -0.38 -4.55 -21.64
C TYR A 33 0.74 -3.50 -21.67
N LYS A 34 1.71 -3.65 -22.59
CA LYS A 34 2.81 -2.70 -22.74
C LYS A 34 2.32 -1.30 -23.11
N ASP A 35 1.34 -1.17 -24.01
CA ASP A 35 0.81 0.13 -24.37
C ASP A 35 0.04 0.77 -23.20
N LYS A 36 -0.78 -0.01 -22.48
CA LYS A 36 -1.54 0.49 -21.32
C LYS A 36 -0.62 1.10 -20.26
N TYR A 37 0.43 0.38 -19.87
CA TYR A 37 1.34 0.83 -18.80
C TYR A 37 2.61 1.50 -19.34
N LYS A 38 2.62 1.89 -20.62
CA LYS A 38 3.71 2.59 -21.30
C LYS A 38 5.08 1.90 -21.11
N LYS A 39 5.07 0.57 -21.10
CA LYS A 39 6.28 -0.25 -20.96
C LYS A 39 7.11 -0.20 -22.24
N ARG A 40 8.43 -0.13 -22.08
CA ARG A 40 9.40 -0.11 -23.18
C ARG A 40 10.57 -0.98 -22.77
N TYR A 41 10.72 -2.11 -23.44
CA TYR A 41 11.79 -3.07 -23.19
C TYR A 41 12.59 -3.25 -24.47
N GLY A 42 13.92 -3.16 -24.35
CA GLY A 42 14.84 -3.46 -25.43
C GLY A 42 15.09 -4.96 -25.50
N GLN A 43 16.34 -5.36 -25.29
CA GLN A 43 16.74 -6.79 -25.28
C GLN A 43 16.07 -7.61 -24.17
N GLU A 44 15.51 -6.97 -23.14
CA GLU A 44 14.86 -7.62 -21.99
C GLU A 44 13.37 -7.94 -22.20
N ASP A 45 12.78 -7.65 -23.37
CA ASP A 45 11.33 -7.83 -23.60
C ASP A 45 10.88 -9.28 -23.33
N GLY A 46 11.69 -10.27 -23.74
CA GLY A 46 11.40 -11.68 -23.50
C GLY A 46 11.36 -12.05 -22.01
N TYR A 47 12.22 -11.44 -21.18
CA TYR A 47 12.23 -11.67 -19.74
C TYR A 47 10.98 -11.08 -19.06
N HIS A 48 10.63 -9.84 -19.40
CA HIS A 48 9.44 -9.19 -18.86
C HIS A 48 8.15 -9.87 -19.32
N ARG A 49 8.10 -10.33 -20.57
CA ARG A 49 6.98 -11.14 -21.07
C ARG A 49 6.84 -12.45 -20.29
N TRP A 50 7.95 -13.15 -20.04
CA TRP A 50 7.93 -14.37 -19.25
C TRP A 50 7.41 -14.14 -17.83
N LEU A 51 7.81 -13.04 -17.17
CA LEU A 51 7.25 -12.65 -15.86
C LEU A 51 5.74 -12.39 -15.93
N TYR A 52 5.30 -11.65 -16.97
CA TYR A 52 3.90 -11.36 -17.21
C TYR A 52 3.06 -12.64 -17.41
N GLU A 53 3.53 -13.57 -18.24
CA GLU A 53 2.90 -14.88 -18.46
C GLU A 53 2.75 -15.67 -17.17
N LYS A 54 3.80 -15.72 -16.35
CA LYS A 54 3.73 -16.34 -15.03
C LYS A 54 2.69 -15.67 -14.13
N LYS A 55 2.59 -14.34 -14.19
CA LYS A 55 1.61 -13.60 -13.40
C LYS A 55 0.18 -13.85 -13.86
N VAL A 56 -0.08 -13.94 -15.16
CA VAL A 56 -1.39 -14.30 -15.70
C VAL A 56 -1.85 -15.65 -15.16
N GLN A 57 -0.96 -16.66 -15.17
CA GLN A 57 -1.27 -17.99 -14.64
C GLN A 57 -1.55 -17.98 -13.14
N ALA A 58 -0.72 -17.28 -12.36
CA ALA A 58 -0.90 -17.17 -10.90
C ALA A 58 -2.23 -16.47 -10.54
N ILE A 59 -2.57 -15.39 -11.23
CA ILE A 59 -3.84 -14.66 -11.05
C ILE A 59 -5.03 -15.57 -11.38
N ALA A 60 -4.98 -16.29 -12.51
CA ALA A 60 -6.06 -17.20 -12.90
C ALA A 60 -6.27 -18.30 -11.86
N HIS A 61 -5.18 -18.90 -11.35
CA HIS A 61 -5.23 -19.91 -10.31
C HIS A 61 -5.84 -19.37 -9.00
N HIS A 62 -5.37 -18.22 -8.52
CA HIS A 62 -5.91 -17.58 -7.31
C HIS A 62 -7.38 -17.20 -7.46
N ASN A 63 -7.76 -16.63 -8.60
CA ASN A 63 -9.13 -16.21 -8.85
C ASN A 63 -10.12 -17.39 -8.95
N LYS A 64 -9.64 -18.60 -9.29
CA LYS A 64 -10.43 -19.83 -9.14
C LYS A 64 -10.79 -20.08 -7.67
N LEU A 65 -9.86 -19.90 -6.73
CA LEU A 65 -10.13 -20.01 -5.28
C LEU A 65 -11.11 -18.94 -4.80
N PHE A 66 -10.99 -17.70 -5.29
CA PHE A 66 -11.94 -16.63 -5.01
C PHE A 66 -13.36 -17.00 -5.50
N SER A 67 -13.50 -17.48 -6.73
CA SER A 67 -14.81 -17.88 -7.31
C SER A 67 -15.47 -19.03 -6.54
N GLN A 68 -14.67 -19.92 -5.95
CA GLN A 68 -15.13 -21.02 -5.08
C GLN A 68 -15.40 -20.55 -3.64
N GLY A 69 -15.22 -19.27 -3.34
CA GLY A 69 -15.39 -18.72 -2.00
C GLY A 69 -14.36 -19.20 -0.98
N LYS A 70 -13.19 -19.68 -1.44
CA LYS A 70 -12.06 -20.12 -0.61
C LYS A 70 -11.02 -19.03 -0.34
N SER A 71 -11.08 -17.93 -1.09
CA SER A 71 -10.27 -16.72 -0.87
C SER A 71 -11.16 -15.50 -0.68
N GLY A 72 -10.75 -14.59 0.21
CA GLY A 72 -11.45 -13.33 0.47
C GLY A 72 -11.14 -12.20 -0.50
N PHE A 73 -10.14 -12.39 -1.36
CA PHE A 73 -9.70 -11.38 -2.32
C PHE A 73 -9.42 -11.99 -3.69
N ARG A 74 -9.45 -11.14 -4.70
CA ARG A 74 -9.08 -11.45 -6.08
C ARG A 74 -7.84 -10.66 -6.48
N MET A 75 -7.07 -11.24 -7.39
CA MET A 75 -5.90 -10.61 -7.99
C MET A 75 -6.24 -10.12 -9.40
N GLY A 76 -5.46 -9.18 -9.92
CA GLY A 76 -5.64 -8.62 -11.24
C GLY A 76 -4.35 -8.04 -11.81
N LEU A 77 -4.29 -7.98 -13.13
CA LEU A 77 -3.14 -7.43 -13.84
C LEU A 77 -3.04 -5.92 -13.64
N ASN A 78 -1.85 -5.46 -13.31
CA ASN A 78 -1.54 -4.06 -13.11
C ASN A 78 -0.11 -3.76 -13.60
N LYS A 79 0.36 -2.52 -13.44
CA LYS A 79 1.70 -2.10 -13.92
C LYS A 79 2.88 -2.89 -13.33
N PHE A 80 2.66 -3.72 -12.31
CA PHE A 80 3.68 -4.57 -11.68
C PHE A 80 3.65 -6.02 -12.17
N SER A 81 2.74 -6.39 -13.07
CA SER A 81 2.57 -7.80 -13.49
C SER A 81 3.74 -8.37 -14.28
N ASP A 82 4.63 -7.52 -14.79
CA ASP A 82 5.78 -7.88 -15.62
C ASP A 82 7.13 -7.65 -14.92
N ILE A 83 7.13 -7.45 -13.60
CA ILE A 83 8.34 -7.23 -12.81
C ILE A 83 8.37 -8.13 -11.57
N ASN A 84 9.57 -8.37 -11.05
CA ASN A 84 9.76 -9.00 -9.75
C ASN A 84 10.12 -7.93 -8.72
N LEU A 85 9.13 -7.39 -8.02
CA LEU A 85 9.33 -6.31 -7.03
C LEU A 85 10.26 -6.73 -5.89
N ARG A 86 10.15 -7.97 -5.41
CA ARG A 86 11.06 -8.51 -4.39
C ARG A 86 12.52 -8.47 -4.84
N LEU A 87 12.80 -8.89 -6.08
CA LEU A 87 14.16 -8.83 -6.65
C LEU A 87 14.61 -7.38 -6.93
N LEU A 88 13.70 -6.51 -7.37
CA LEU A 88 13.99 -5.10 -7.60
C LEU A 88 14.37 -4.40 -6.29
N HIS A 89 13.69 -4.74 -5.20
CA HIS A 89 13.89 -4.11 -3.89
C HIS A 89 15.00 -4.79 -3.08
N SER A 90 15.31 -6.08 -3.30
CA SER A 90 16.39 -6.78 -2.58
C SER A 90 17.78 -6.19 -2.83
N ARG A 91 17.96 -5.43 -3.92
CA ARG A 91 19.21 -4.73 -4.25
C ARG A 91 19.40 -3.44 -3.45
N ARG A 92 18.40 -3.00 -2.69
CA ARG A 92 18.46 -1.78 -1.88
C ARG A 92 18.85 -2.11 -0.45
N ARG A 93 19.74 -1.29 0.12
CA ARG A 93 20.13 -1.44 1.52
C ARG A 93 18.96 -1.06 2.42
N ALA A 94 18.58 -1.96 3.32
CA ALA A 94 17.67 -1.62 4.40
C ALA A 94 18.31 -0.51 5.25
N ILE A 95 17.52 0.52 5.56
CA ILE A 95 17.90 1.53 6.55
C ILE A 95 17.44 1.05 7.92
N ALA A 96 18.23 1.32 8.96
CA ALA A 96 17.87 0.94 10.32
C ALA A 96 16.55 1.60 10.72
N VAL A 97 15.70 0.83 11.42
CA VAL A 97 14.49 1.38 12.04
C VAL A 97 14.94 2.38 13.11
N PRO A 98 14.51 3.65 13.06
CA PRO A 98 14.88 4.63 14.06
C PRO A 98 14.31 4.25 15.42
N SER A 99 14.96 4.72 16.49
CA SER A 99 14.36 4.64 17.82
C SER A 99 13.12 5.54 17.85
N GLU A 100 11.97 4.95 18.13
CA GLU A 100 10.70 5.68 18.14
C GLU A 100 10.36 6.10 19.57
N PRO A 101 9.96 7.36 19.81
CA PRO A 101 9.33 7.75 21.06
C PRO A 101 7.96 7.08 21.14
N ILE A 102 7.89 5.97 21.88
CA ILE A 102 6.63 5.26 22.11
C ILE A 102 5.79 6.11 23.07
N ALA A 103 4.52 6.35 22.72
CA ALA A 103 3.61 6.99 23.65
C ALA A 103 3.29 6.04 24.82
N GLU A 104 3.45 6.52 26.05
CA GLU A 104 3.03 5.78 27.25
C GLU A 104 1.51 5.60 27.26
N GLU A 105 0.75 6.63 26.88
CA GLU A 105 -0.70 6.58 26.71
C GLU A 105 -1.20 7.51 25.59
N VAL A 106 -2.27 7.08 24.92
CA VAL A 106 -3.03 7.95 23.99
C VAL A 106 -3.90 8.91 24.80
N THR A 107 -3.81 10.22 24.52
CA THR A 107 -4.69 11.22 25.14
C THR A 107 -6.15 11.01 24.70
N LYS A 108 -7.02 10.63 25.64
CA LYS A 108 -8.44 10.36 25.39
C LYS A 108 -9.30 11.58 25.74
N SER A 109 -10.08 12.07 24.77
CA SER A 109 -11.09 13.12 25.03
C SER A 109 -12.30 12.57 25.80
N ALA A 110 -13.15 13.45 26.34
CA ALA A 110 -14.35 13.03 27.07
C ALA A 110 -15.32 12.15 26.25
N ASN A 111 -15.35 12.34 24.92
CA ASN A 111 -16.21 11.58 24.00
C ASN A 111 -15.47 10.43 23.31
N TYR A 112 -14.28 10.06 23.80
CA TYR A 112 -13.47 9.01 23.21
C TYR A 112 -14.17 7.65 23.38
N LYS A 113 -14.44 6.98 22.26
CA LYS A 113 -15.05 5.65 22.27
C LYS A 113 -13.97 4.58 22.44
N THR A 114 -14.17 3.70 23.41
CA THR A 114 -13.39 2.47 23.53
C THR A 114 -13.80 1.47 22.45
N TYR A 115 -12.98 0.45 22.24
CA TYR A 115 -13.19 -0.57 21.21
C TYR A 115 -14.59 -1.19 21.26
N ASP A 116 -15.04 -1.58 22.46
CA ASP A 116 -16.34 -2.24 22.66
C ASP A 116 -17.54 -1.29 22.47
N GLN A 117 -17.32 0.03 22.50
CA GLN A 117 -18.33 1.05 22.22
C GLN A 117 -18.46 1.36 20.73
N ILE A 118 -17.52 0.90 19.89
CA ILE A 118 -17.54 1.11 18.45
C ILE A 118 -18.37 0.00 17.79
N THR A 119 -19.64 0.29 17.56
CA THR A 119 -20.60 -0.68 16.98
C THR A 119 -20.58 -0.74 15.44
N GLY A 120 -19.80 0.13 14.79
CA GLY A 120 -19.69 0.21 13.34
C GLY A 120 -18.31 0.69 12.89
N GLY A 121 -17.99 0.43 11.62
CA GLY A 121 -16.75 0.89 11.01
C GLY A 121 -16.69 2.40 10.80
N ILE A 122 -15.54 2.88 10.29
CA ILE A 122 -15.34 4.26 9.87
C ILE A 122 -14.63 4.29 8.53
N ASP A 123 -14.97 5.27 7.70
CA ASP A 123 -14.29 5.53 6.43
C ASP A 123 -14.05 7.03 6.27
N TRP A 124 -12.82 7.48 6.56
CA TRP A 124 -12.44 8.89 6.51
C TRP A 124 -12.55 9.51 5.12
N ARG A 125 -12.65 8.71 4.05
CA ARG A 125 -12.87 9.20 2.68
C ARG A 125 -14.22 9.91 2.55
N GLN A 126 -15.20 9.55 3.37
CA GLN A 126 -16.55 10.13 3.36
C GLN A 126 -16.61 11.54 3.98
N TYR A 127 -15.53 12.00 4.63
CA TYR A 127 -15.49 13.25 5.38
C TYR A 127 -14.70 14.37 4.66
N GLY A 128 -14.21 14.12 3.44
CA GLY A 128 -13.50 15.13 2.65
C GLY A 128 -12.06 15.42 3.10
N TYR A 129 -11.49 14.60 3.99
CA TYR A 129 -10.14 14.80 4.53
C TYR A 129 -9.06 13.95 3.83
N ILE A 130 -9.44 13.07 2.91
CA ILE A 130 -8.50 12.20 2.19
C ILE A 130 -8.28 12.73 0.78
N SER A 131 -7.04 13.10 0.45
CA SER A 131 -6.65 13.53 -0.90
C SER A 131 -6.74 12.39 -1.92
N PRO A 132 -6.72 12.70 -3.24
CA PRO A 132 -6.60 11.67 -4.28
C PRO A 132 -5.40 10.75 -4.09
N VAL A 133 -5.49 9.53 -4.62
CA VAL A 133 -4.39 8.56 -4.59
C VAL A 133 -3.19 9.08 -5.37
N GLY A 134 -2.00 8.93 -4.79
CA GLY A 134 -0.73 9.26 -5.42
C GLY A 134 -0.13 8.05 -6.14
N ASP A 135 0.85 8.31 -7.00
CA ASP A 135 1.65 7.27 -7.64
C ASP A 135 3.14 7.58 -7.43
N GLN A 136 3.81 6.74 -6.64
CA GLN A 136 5.22 6.88 -6.34
C GLN A 136 6.14 6.40 -7.47
N GLY A 137 5.60 5.68 -8.45
CA GLY A 137 6.37 5.00 -9.49
C GLY A 137 6.87 3.62 -9.06
N ILE A 138 7.61 2.95 -9.94
CA ILE A 138 8.18 1.61 -9.69
C ILE A 138 9.54 1.71 -8.99
N GLU A 139 10.35 2.71 -9.34
CA GLU A 139 11.75 2.80 -8.90
C GLU A 139 11.97 3.72 -7.70
N CYS A 140 11.02 4.57 -7.32
CA CYS A 140 11.18 5.45 -6.17
C CYS A 140 10.46 4.84 -4.95
N LEU A 141 11.21 4.44 -3.93
CA LEU A 141 10.69 3.93 -2.65
C LEU A 141 10.33 5.10 -1.70
N SER A 142 9.48 6.00 -2.19
CA SER A 142 9.01 7.18 -1.46
C SER A 142 7.68 6.96 -0.73
N CYS A 143 7.27 5.70 -0.50
CA CYS A 143 6.04 5.37 0.23
C CYS A 143 5.96 6.06 1.60
N TRP A 144 7.09 6.17 2.31
CA TRP A 144 7.22 6.92 3.55
C TRP A 144 6.80 8.39 3.40
N ALA A 145 7.17 9.05 2.30
CA ALA A 145 6.82 10.44 2.03
C ALA A 145 5.33 10.59 1.70
N PHE A 146 4.75 9.66 0.92
CA PHE A 146 3.31 9.66 0.63
C PHE A 146 2.47 9.36 1.88
N SER A 147 2.91 8.45 2.74
CA SER A 147 2.24 8.15 4.01
C SER A 147 2.32 9.36 4.95
N THR A 148 3.49 9.99 5.08
CA THR A 148 3.70 11.22 5.88
C THR A 148 2.83 12.37 5.38
N SER A 149 2.87 12.69 4.08
CA SER A 149 2.09 13.80 3.55
C SER A 149 0.59 13.51 3.65
N GLY A 150 0.17 12.27 3.38
CA GLY A 150 -1.24 11.87 3.44
C GLY A 150 -1.85 11.92 4.84
N VAL A 151 -1.11 11.48 5.88
CA VAL A 151 -1.61 11.57 7.26
C VAL A 151 -1.66 13.02 7.73
N LEU A 152 -0.65 13.82 7.39
CA LEU A 152 -0.63 15.24 7.76
C LEU A 152 -1.72 16.05 7.05
N GLU A 153 -1.98 15.78 5.76
CA GLU A 153 -3.10 16.34 4.99
C GLU A 153 -4.43 16.11 5.71
N ALA A 154 -4.69 14.87 6.13
CA ALA A 154 -5.96 14.52 6.75
C ALA A 154 -6.16 15.20 8.10
N HIS A 155 -5.12 15.26 8.94
CA HIS A 155 -5.19 15.90 10.25
C HIS A 155 -5.29 17.42 10.14
N LEU A 156 -4.54 18.05 9.24
CA LEU A 156 -4.67 19.49 8.96
C LEU A 156 -6.04 19.82 8.36
N ALA A 157 -6.57 18.98 7.48
CA ALA A 157 -7.90 19.17 6.90
C ALA A 157 -9.00 19.07 7.98
N LYS A 158 -8.89 18.08 8.88
CA LYS A 158 -9.80 17.94 10.03
C LYS A 158 -9.73 19.15 10.97
N LYS A 159 -8.53 19.70 11.21
CA LYS A 159 -8.33 20.88 12.06
C LYS A 159 -8.84 22.19 11.41
N ASN A 160 -8.55 22.38 10.13
CA ASN A 160 -8.76 23.66 9.43
C ASN A 160 -10.06 23.70 8.60
N GLY A 161 -10.76 22.57 8.46
CA GLY A 161 -11.97 22.45 7.65
C GLY A 161 -11.72 22.50 6.13
N LYS A 162 -10.45 22.46 5.68
CA LYS A 162 -10.08 22.54 4.27
C LYS A 162 -8.93 21.59 3.93
N LEU A 163 -9.17 20.71 2.95
CA LEU A 163 -8.14 19.83 2.42
C LEU A 163 -7.19 20.59 1.49
N VAL A 164 -5.90 20.56 1.84
CA VAL A 164 -4.80 21.10 1.00
C VAL A 164 -3.81 19.96 0.74
N PRO A 165 -3.71 19.45 -0.49
CA PRO A 165 -2.72 18.42 -0.82
C PRO A 165 -1.28 18.92 -0.59
N LEU A 166 -0.51 18.14 0.14
CA LEU A 166 0.88 18.37 0.54
C LEU A 166 1.84 17.60 -0.38
N SER A 167 3.09 18.04 -0.44
CA SER A 167 4.07 17.50 -1.36
C SER A 167 4.87 16.35 -0.76
N PRO A 168 4.70 15.10 -1.23
CA PRO A 168 5.64 14.02 -0.93
C PRO A 168 7.01 14.28 -1.59
N LYS A 169 7.08 15.04 -2.68
CA LYS A 169 8.35 15.36 -3.35
C LYS A 169 9.24 16.24 -2.51
N HIS A 170 8.64 17.23 -1.86
CA HIS A 170 9.33 18.07 -0.91
C HIS A 170 10.01 17.23 0.17
N LEU A 171 9.30 16.24 0.71
CA LEU A 171 9.88 15.32 1.68
C LEU A 171 11.02 14.48 1.09
N VAL A 172 10.83 13.91 -0.11
CA VAL A 172 11.85 13.12 -0.81
C VAL A 172 13.15 13.89 -1.02
N ASP A 173 13.08 15.16 -1.40
CA ASP A 173 14.29 15.95 -1.70
C ASP A 173 14.93 16.56 -0.43
N CYS A 174 14.13 16.90 0.58
CA CYS A 174 14.58 17.77 1.67
C CYS A 174 14.74 17.09 3.04
N VAL A 175 14.12 15.93 3.29
CA VAL A 175 14.30 15.25 4.57
C VAL A 175 15.71 14.65 4.62
N PRO A 176 16.52 15.00 5.64
CA PRO A 176 17.90 14.55 5.71
C PRO A 176 18.00 13.07 6.10
N PHE A 177 19.25 12.58 6.13
CA PHE A 177 19.59 11.28 6.70
C PHE A 177 18.98 11.13 8.12
N PRO A 178 18.41 9.96 8.48
CA PRO A 178 18.54 8.65 7.82
C PRO A 178 17.61 8.39 6.64
N ASN A 179 16.72 9.31 6.26
CA ASN A 179 15.96 9.15 5.02
C ASN A 179 16.87 9.40 3.81
N GLN A 180 16.61 8.66 2.74
CA GLN A 180 17.48 8.61 1.55
C GLN A 180 16.67 8.84 0.27
N GLY A 181 15.69 9.75 0.33
CA GLY A 181 14.81 10.07 -0.79
C GLY A 181 14.12 8.83 -1.36
N CYS A 182 14.37 8.56 -2.65
CA CYS A 182 13.85 7.41 -3.39
C CYS A 182 14.44 6.05 -2.99
N ASN A 183 15.46 5.99 -2.13
CA ASN A 183 16.04 4.70 -1.72
C ASN A 183 15.27 4.05 -0.58
N ALA A 184 14.96 4.82 0.47
CA ALA A 184 14.17 4.41 1.63
C ALA A 184 13.92 5.63 2.55
N GLY A 185 13.01 5.49 3.50
CA GLY A 185 12.80 6.46 4.56
C GLY A 185 11.76 6.02 5.59
N TRP A 186 11.67 6.77 6.67
CA TRP A 186 10.73 6.56 7.77
C TRP A 186 9.84 7.79 7.98
N VAL A 187 8.59 7.52 8.38
CA VAL A 187 7.58 8.55 8.64
C VAL A 187 7.96 9.43 9.83
N SER A 188 8.49 8.87 10.92
CA SER A 188 8.96 9.62 12.10
C SER A 188 10.03 10.66 11.79
N VAL A 189 11.00 10.30 10.94
CA VAL A 189 12.07 11.22 10.49
C VAL A 189 11.47 12.37 9.68
N ALA A 190 10.50 12.07 8.82
CA ALA A 190 9.79 13.08 8.05
C ALA A 190 8.89 13.97 8.92
N PHE A 191 8.30 13.43 10.00
CA PHE A 191 7.57 14.21 10.99
C PHE A 191 8.48 15.19 11.74
N ASN A 192 9.65 14.74 12.19
CA ASN A 192 10.63 15.63 12.83
C ASN A 192 11.02 16.78 11.90
N TYR A 193 11.35 16.48 10.64
CA TYR A 193 11.63 17.51 9.65
C TYR A 193 10.46 18.47 9.47
N THR A 194 9.23 17.95 9.34
CA THR A 194 8.04 18.78 9.08
C THR A 194 7.64 19.63 10.29
N ARG A 195 7.94 19.19 11.52
CA ARG A 195 7.79 20.01 12.74
C ARG A 195 8.67 21.26 12.66
N ASP A 196 9.92 21.09 12.22
CA ASP A 196 10.93 22.16 12.28
C ASP A 196 10.92 23.06 11.03
N PHE A 197 10.59 22.52 9.86
CA PHE A 197 10.70 23.22 8.57
C PHE A 197 9.37 23.34 7.80
N GLY A 198 8.30 22.72 8.28
CA GLY A 198 7.03 22.66 7.59
C GLY A 198 7.05 21.83 6.31
N ILE A 199 5.98 21.93 5.52
CA ILE A 199 5.82 21.15 4.29
C ILE A 199 5.18 21.97 3.17
N ALA A 200 5.68 21.79 1.95
CA ALA A 200 5.14 22.41 0.74
C ALA A 200 3.77 21.82 0.35
N THR A 201 2.98 22.59 -0.42
CA THR A 201 1.82 22.03 -1.13
C THR A 201 2.27 21.18 -2.32
N LYS A 202 1.44 20.20 -2.71
CA LYS A 202 1.64 19.44 -3.95
C LYS A 202 1.68 20.33 -5.20
N LYS A 203 0.99 21.48 -5.19
CA LYS A 203 0.96 22.43 -6.29
C LYS A 203 2.28 23.19 -6.43
N SER A 204 2.87 23.64 -5.32
CA SER A 204 4.12 24.40 -5.31
C SER A 204 5.35 23.50 -5.50
N TYR A 205 5.26 22.22 -5.15
CA TYR A 205 6.35 21.25 -5.30
C TYR A 205 5.81 19.92 -5.89
N PRO A 206 5.60 19.84 -7.22
CA PRO A 206 5.00 18.67 -7.86
C PRO A 206 5.85 17.40 -7.79
N TYR A 207 5.20 16.24 -7.78
CA TYR A 207 5.89 14.94 -7.65
C TYR A 207 6.59 14.49 -8.93
N LYS A 208 7.84 14.06 -8.76
CA LYS A 208 8.63 13.30 -9.74
C LYS A 208 9.31 12.14 -9.02
N PRO A 209 9.30 10.91 -9.56
CA PRO A 209 9.82 9.72 -8.89
C PRO A 209 11.35 9.61 -8.98
N LYS A 210 12.07 10.64 -8.54
CA LYS A 210 13.54 10.69 -8.51
C LYS A 210 14.03 11.70 -7.47
N ASN A 211 15.25 11.50 -6.98
CA ASN A 211 15.92 12.48 -6.13
C ASN A 211 16.29 13.72 -6.97
N GLU A 212 16.00 14.90 -6.46
CA GLU A 212 16.51 16.17 -6.96
C GLU A 212 17.07 16.98 -5.77
N GLU A 213 17.74 18.09 -6.06
CA GLU A 213 18.22 19.00 -5.02
C GLU A 213 17.04 19.64 -4.27
N CYS A 214 17.18 19.79 -2.95
CA CYS A 214 16.17 20.46 -2.14
C CYS A 214 16.16 21.97 -2.42
N HIS A 215 15.04 22.46 -2.94
CA HIS A 215 14.79 23.89 -3.10
C HIS A 215 13.61 24.33 -2.23
N TRP A 216 13.81 24.33 -0.90
CA TRP A 216 12.77 24.69 0.07
C TRP A 216 13.06 25.99 0.82
N ASP A 217 12.01 26.81 0.96
CA ASP A 217 11.98 27.96 1.86
C ASP A 217 10.85 27.75 2.88
N PRO A 218 11.18 27.53 4.18
CA PRO A 218 10.20 27.30 5.24
C PRO A 218 9.11 28.36 5.37
N ARG A 219 9.35 29.59 4.88
CA ARG A 219 8.36 30.68 4.87
C ARG A 219 7.14 30.36 3.99
N ASN A 220 7.26 29.40 3.08
CA ASN A 220 6.19 28.96 2.18
C ASN A 220 5.44 27.72 2.69
N SER A 221 5.58 27.39 3.98
CA SER A 221 4.93 26.23 4.60
C SER A 221 3.41 26.25 4.46
N ALA A 222 2.86 25.11 4.04
CA ALA A 222 1.42 24.85 3.98
C ALA A 222 0.88 24.20 5.27
N GLY A 223 1.76 23.86 6.20
CA GLY A 223 1.40 23.21 7.45
C GLY A 223 2.60 22.72 8.25
N THR A 224 2.41 22.57 9.54
CA THR A 224 3.37 21.99 10.47
C THR A 224 2.66 21.02 11.41
N LEU A 225 3.42 20.33 12.25
CA LEU A 225 2.93 19.54 13.38
C LEU A 225 3.71 19.94 14.63
N ARG A 226 3.12 19.73 15.82
CA ARG A 226 3.75 19.98 17.12
C ARG A 226 4.56 18.77 17.60
N GLY A 227 4.12 17.58 17.22
CA GLY A 227 4.74 16.30 17.54
C GLY A 227 3.99 15.17 16.85
N TYR A 228 4.30 13.93 17.21
CA TYR A 228 3.58 12.75 16.74
C TYR A 228 3.53 11.71 17.85
N VAL A 229 2.59 10.79 17.71
CA VAL A 229 2.44 9.64 18.58
C VAL A 229 2.78 8.39 17.78
N THR A 230 3.61 7.53 18.37
CA THR A 230 3.86 6.17 17.87
C THR A 230 3.15 5.18 18.80
N LEU A 231 2.20 4.43 18.26
CA LEU A 231 1.57 3.31 18.96
C LEU A 231 2.50 2.11 18.97
N SER A 232 2.38 1.26 20.00
CA SER A 232 3.21 0.07 20.14
C SER A 232 2.39 -1.12 20.65
N GLY A 233 3.03 -2.29 20.79
CA GLY A 233 2.38 -3.47 21.37
C GLY A 233 1.49 -4.27 20.43
N ASN A 234 1.51 -4.00 19.11
CA ASN A 234 0.74 -4.73 18.10
C ASN A 234 -0.78 -4.75 18.37
N ASN A 235 -1.30 -3.70 19.03
CA ASN A 235 -2.66 -3.66 19.52
C ASN A 235 -3.64 -3.14 18.46
N GLU A 236 -4.24 -4.06 17.69
CA GLU A 236 -5.25 -3.72 16.68
C GLU A 236 -6.51 -3.06 17.28
N ARG A 237 -6.82 -3.27 18.57
CA ARG A 237 -7.96 -2.64 19.23
C ARG A 237 -7.68 -1.16 19.49
N GLU A 238 -6.53 -0.86 20.08
CA GLU A 238 -6.10 0.53 20.29
C GLU A 238 -5.96 1.27 18.95
N LEU A 239 -5.41 0.63 17.92
CA LEU A 239 -5.34 1.21 16.58
C LEU A 239 -6.74 1.55 16.03
N ALA A 240 -7.74 0.68 16.24
CA ALA A 240 -9.11 0.95 15.80
C ALA A 240 -9.73 2.13 16.56
N GLU A 241 -9.50 2.22 17.87
CA GLU A 241 -9.94 3.36 18.68
C GLU A 241 -9.30 4.66 18.19
N VAL A 242 -7.99 4.66 17.91
CA VAL A 242 -7.27 5.83 17.39
C VAL A 242 -7.80 6.23 16.02
N VAL A 243 -7.99 5.27 15.11
CA VAL A 243 -8.56 5.56 13.78
C VAL A 243 -9.97 6.14 13.89
N TYR A 244 -10.79 5.63 14.80
CA TYR A 244 -12.17 6.10 14.98
C TYR A 244 -12.24 7.50 15.59
N ASN A 245 -11.49 7.73 16.68
CA ASN A 245 -11.62 8.95 17.47
C ASN A 245 -10.71 10.08 16.96
N ILE A 246 -9.50 9.75 16.53
CA ILE A 246 -8.45 10.74 16.23
C ILE A 246 -8.38 11.03 14.74
N GLY A 247 -8.27 10.01 13.88
CA GLY A 247 -8.15 10.24 12.45
C GLY A 247 -7.35 9.17 11.73
N PRO A 248 -7.04 9.37 10.44
CA PRO A 248 -6.15 8.49 9.69
C PRO A 248 -4.78 8.33 10.37
N VAL A 249 -4.15 7.19 10.15
CA VAL A 249 -2.88 6.80 10.79
C VAL A 249 -1.89 6.33 9.72
N ALA A 250 -0.66 6.80 9.76
CA ALA A 250 0.42 6.23 8.95
C ALA A 250 0.80 4.87 9.55
N VAL A 251 0.80 3.82 8.74
CA VAL A 251 1.17 2.47 9.18
C VAL A 251 2.20 1.89 8.23
N SER A 252 3.01 0.97 8.73
CA SER A 252 3.96 0.21 7.91
C SER A 252 3.55 -1.25 7.86
N ILE A 253 3.73 -1.89 6.69
CA ILE A 253 3.37 -3.28 6.46
C ILE A 253 4.48 -4.05 5.76
N ASP A 254 4.47 -5.37 5.92
CA ASP A 254 5.18 -6.30 5.04
C ASP A 254 4.41 -6.48 3.72
N HIS A 255 4.96 -5.93 2.64
CA HIS A 255 4.27 -5.87 1.34
C HIS A 255 4.91 -6.70 0.22
N LEU A 256 6.09 -7.30 0.45
CA LEU A 256 6.88 -7.95 -0.61
C LEU A 256 6.37 -9.37 -0.93
N HIS A 257 5.09 -9.44 -1.30
CA HIS A 257 4.31 -10.65 -1.58
C HIS A 257 3.53 -10.49 -2.88
N GLU A 258 3.43 -11.55 -3.66
CA GLU A 258 2.75 -11.53 -4.96
C GLU A 258 1.26 -11.18 -4.83
N GLU A 259 0.63 -11.66 -3.76
CA GLU A 259 -0.76 -11.39 -3.42
C GLU A 259 -1.03 -9.90 -3.18
N PHE A 260 -0.05 -9.18 -2.60
CA PHE A 260 -0.13 -7.73 -2.43
C PHE A 260 0.09 -7.02 -3.76
N ASP A 261 1.16 -7.37 -4.48
CA ASP A 261 1.52 -6.73 -5.75
C ASP A 261 0.36 -6.76 -6.75
N GLN A 262 -0.39 -7.87 -6.80
CA GLN A 262 -1.51 -8.06 -7.73
C GLN A 262 -2.89 -7.87 -7.08
N TYR A 263 -2.98 -7.35 -5.86
CA TYR A 263 -4.27 -7.12 -5.23
C TYR A 263 -5.19 -6.28 -6.15
N PHE A 264 -6.43 -6.73 -6.32
CA PHE A 264 -7.44 -6.05 -7.14
C PHE A 264 -8.75 -5.79 -6.39
N GLY A 265 -9.10 -6.58 -5.38
CA GLY A 265 -10.25 -6.30 -4.53
C GLY A 265 -10.59 -7.41 -3.55
N GLY A 266 -11.44 -7.09 -2.57
CA GLY A 266 -11.81 -8.00 -1.48
C GLY A 266 -10.91 -7.86 -0.24
N ILE A 267 -10.99 -8.80 0.71
CA ILE A 267 -10.26 -8.77 1.99
C ILE A 267 -8.97 -9.56 1.86
N LEU A 268 -7.84 -8.85 1.76
CA LEU A 268 -6.51 -9.40 1.60
C LEU A 268 -6.06 -10.13 2.88
N ARG A 269 -5.61 -11.37 2.69
CA ARG A 269 -4.95 -12.20 3.72
C ARG A 269 -3.74 -12.85 3.07
N ILE A 270 -2.57 -12.67 3.69
CA ILE A 270 -1.31 -13.23 3.22
C ILE A 270 -0.69 -13.99 4.38
N GLN A 271 -0.69 -15.32 4.33
CA GLN A 271 -0.24 -16.14 5.45
C GLN A 271 1.27 -16.01 5.71
N SER A 272 2.05 -15.70 4.67
CA SER A 272 3.49 -15.52 4.73
C SER A 272 3.94 -14.15 5.22
N CYS A 273 3.01 -13.24 5.51
CA CYS A 273 3.35 -11.92 6.02
C CYS A 273 4.04 -11.98 7.38
N GLY A 274 5.17 -11.29 7.50
CA GLY A 274 5.77 -10.99 8.78
C GLY A 274 4.98 -9.92 9.55
N ASN A 275 5.27 -9.79 10.84
CA ASN A 275 4.67 -8.76 11.69
C ASN A 275 5.68 -8.11 12.64
N ALA A 276 6.96 -8.44 12.55
CA ALA A 276 8.01 -7.81 13.32
C ALA A 276 8.46 -6.51 12.63
N LYS A 277 9.10 -5.61 13.40
CA LYS A 277 9.58 -4.31 12.88
C LYS A 277 10.52 -4.45 11.68
N TYR A 278 11.33 -5.51 11.63
CA TYR A 278 12.27 -5.77 10.54
C TYR A 278 11.60 -6.35 9.27
N ASP A 279 10.35 -6.83 9.36
CA ASP A 279 9.58 -7.31 8.21
C ASP A 279 8.90 -6.16 7.45
N LEU A 280 8.75 -5.00 8.10
CA LEU A 280 8.01 -3.86 7.56
C LEU A 280 8.79 -3.21 6.41
N THR A 281 8.18 -3.15 5.23
CA THR A 281 8.85 -2.75 3.99
C THR A 281 8.11 -1.67 3.20
N HIS A 282 6.91 -1.27 3.63
CA HIS A 282 6.10 -0.27 2.93
C HIS A 282 5.25 0.55 3.89
N SER A 283 5.26 1.88 3.75
CA SER A 283 4.40 2.78 4.52
C SER A 283 3.17 3.19 3.72
N VAL A 284 2.01 3.08 4.35
CA VAL A 284 0.69 3.33 3.76
C VAL A 284 -0.15 4.18 4.72
N LEU A 285 -1.31 4.65 4.27
CA LEU A 285 -2.21 5.46 5.10
C LEU A 285 -3.47 4.67 5.45
N LEU A 286 -3.64 4.35 6.73
CA LEU A 286 -4.84 3.73 7.27
C LEU A 286 -5.95 4.77 7.40
N VAL A 287 -7.03 4.62 6.62
CA VAL A 287 -8.12 5.61 6.52
C VAL A 287 -9.46 5.11 7.06
N GLY A 288 -9.49 3.92 7.64
CA GLY A 288 -10.74 3.38 8.17
C GLY A 288 -10.70 1.88 8.42
N PHE A 289 -11.85 1.34 8.78
CA PHE A 289 -12.08 -0.10 8.96
C PHE A 289 -13.56 -0.43 8.84
N GLY A 290 -13.84 -1.71 8.64
CA GLY A 290 -15.19 -2.25 8.65
C GLY A 290 -15.19 -3.75 8.93
N THR A 291 -16.32 -4.38 8.60
CA THR A 291 -16.54 -5.82 8.76
C THR A 291 -17.21 -6.34 7.50
N HIS A 292 -16.67 -7.43 6.96
CA HIS A 292 -17.24 -8.15 5.83
C HIS A 292 -18.03 -9.36 6.34
N PRO A 293 -19.28 -9.59 5.88
CA PRO A 293 -20.15 -10.66 6.42
C PRO A 293 -19.52 -12.06 6.43
N LYS A 294 -18.70 -12.37 5.42
CA LYS A 294 -18.03 -13.67 5.28
C LYS A 294 -16.56 -13.70 5.71
N TRP A 295 -15.86 -12.57 5.61
CA TRP A 295 -14.39 -12.54 5.68
C TRP A 295 -13.85 -11.83 6.93
N GLY A 296 -14.77 -11.38 7.78
CA GLY A 296 -14.50 -10.74 9.05
C GLY A 296 -14.06 -9.30 8.89
N ASP A 297 -13.38 -8.82 9.93
CA ASP A 297 -12.92 -7.45 10.04
C ASP A 297 -11.82 -7.10 9.05
N TYR A 298 -11.83 -5.84 8.59
CA TYR A 298 -10.79 -5.34 7.71
C TYR A 298 -10.44 -3.88 8.00
N TRP A 299 -9.20 -3.53 7.70
CA TRP A 299 -8.70 -2.16 7.57
C TRP A 299 -8.96 -1.63 6.16
N ILE A 300 -9.20 -0.33 6.00
CA ILE A 300 -9.27 0.38 4.70
C ILE A 300 -8.00 1.20 4.57
N ILE A 301 -7.17 0.89 3.60
CA ILE A 301 -5.82 1.46 3.51
C ILE A 301 -5.62 2.09 2.14
N LYS A 302 -5.15 3.34 2.13
CA LYS A 302 -4.75 4.09 0.94
C LYS A 302 -3.31 3.73 0.59
N ASN A 303 -3.09 3.28 -0.63
CA ASN A 303 -1.76 3.01 -1.17
C ASN A 303 -1.24 4.20 -2.01
N SER A 304 0.02 4.13 -2.44
CA SER A 304 0.71 5.12 -3.27
C SER A 304 1.15 4.55 -4.62
N PHE A 305 0.44 3.53 -5.12
CA PHE A 305 0.76 2.84 -6.38
C PHE A 305 -0.12 3.28 -7.57
N GLY A 306 -0.81 4.41 -7.45
CA GLY A 306 -1.74 4.90 -8.45
C GLY A 306 -3.11 4.24 -8.38
N THR A 307 -4.09 4.82 -9.08
CA THR A 307 -5.50 4.39 -9.04
C THR A 307 -5.78 3.10 -9.81
N GLU A 308 -4.86 2.66 -10.67
CA GLU A 308 -5.01 1.41 -11.42
C GLU A 308 -4.64 0.17 -10.59
N TRP A 309 -4.03 0.35 -9.42
CA TRP A 309 -3.73 -0.72 -8.48
C TRP A 309 -4.85 -0.86 -7.45
N GLY A 310 -5.21 -2.10 -7.08
CA GLY A 310 -6.22 -2.37 -6.05
C GLY A 310 -7.62 -1.81 -6.35
N GLU A 311 -8.34 -1.48 -5.27
CA GLU A 311 -9.67 -0.87 -5.32
C GLU A 311 -9.53 0.65 -5.51
N SER A 312 -9.23 1.07 -6.74
CA SER A 312 -8.98 2.49 -7.09
C SER A 312 -7.84 3.12 -6.26
N GLY A 313 -6.78 2.37 -6.02
CA GLY A 313 -5.62 2.78 -5.21
C GLY A 313 -5.72 2.47 -3.72
N TYR A 314 -6.81 1.81 -3.29
CA TYR A 314 -7.01 1.34 -1.93
C TYR A 314 -6.95 -0.17 -1.85
N PHE A 315 -6.77 -0.70 -0.64
CA PHE A 315 -6.96 -2.11 -0.37
C PHE A 315 -7.59 -2.33 1.00
N LYS A 316 -8.20 -3.49 1.16
CA LYS A 316 -8.71 -3.95 2.44
C LYS A 316 -7.83 -5.07 2.98
N LEU A 317 -7.22 -4.85 4.13
CA LEU A 317 -6.38 -5.83 4.82
C LEU A 317 -7.15 -6.47 5.96
N ALA A 318 -7.04 -7.78 6.15
CA ALA A 318 -7.68 -8.43 7.30
C ALA A 318 -7.24 -7.79 8.63
N ARG A 319 -8.23 -7.44 9.45
CA ARG A 319 -8.07 -6.89 10.80
C ARG A 319 -8.43 -7.95 11.83
N ASN A 320 -7.90 -7.82 13.04
CA ASN A 320 -8.04 -8.80 14.13
C ASN A 320 -7.55 -10.18 13.67
N ALA A 321 -6.44 -10.19 12.94
CA ALA A 321 -5.95 -11.35 12.22
C ALA A 321 -4.47 -11.58 12.53
N ASN A 322 -4.14 -11.57 13.82
CA ASN A 322 -2.78 -11.69 14.34
C ASN A 322 -1.84 -10.59 13.82
N ASN A 323 -2.29 -9.34 13.83
CA ASN A 323 -1.52 -8.21 13.32
C ASN A 323 -1.03 -8.47 11.88
N MET A 324 -1.98 -8.79 10.98
CA MET A 324 -1.70 -9.18 9.60
C MET A 324 -0.74 -8.20 8.93
N CYS A 325 0.36 -8.71 8.39
CA CYS A 325 1.43 -7.93 7.75
C CYS A 325 2.03 -6.81 8.62
N GLY A 326 1.88 -6.88 9.94
CA GLY A 326 2.47 -5.91 10.87
C GLY A 326 1.78 -4.54 10.90
N VAL A 327 0.55 -4.43 10.42
CA VAL A 327 -0.19 -3.15 10.32
C VAL A 327 -0.29 -2.36 11.63
N ALA A 328 -0.28 -3.05 12.78
CA ALA A 328 -0.31 -2.47 14.13
C ALA A 328 1.08 -2.42 14.81
N THR A 329 2.16 -2.74 14.10
CA THR A 329 3.52 -2.80 14.66
C THR A 329 4.19 -1.43 14.79
N LEU A 330 3.94 -0.53 13.82
CA LEU A 330 4.47 0.83 13.82
C LEU A 330 3.44 1.90 13.37
N PRO A 331 2.27 2.02 14.02
CA PRO A 331 1.28 3.05 13.66
C PRO A 331 1.69 4.42 14.22
N GLN A 332 1.56 5.47 13.41
CA GLN A 332 1.97 6.82 13.78
C GLN A 332 0.96 7.86 13.30
N TYR A 333 0.65 8.85 14.13
CA TYR A 333 -0.19 9.98 13.74
C TYR A 333 0.36 11.31 14.26
N PRO A 334 0.19 12.41 13.50
CA PRO A 334 0.70 13.73 13.89
C PRO A 334 -0.21 14.40 14.90
N LEU A 335 0.38 15.28 15.73
CA LEU A 335 -0.29 16.21 16.62
C LEU A 335 -0.25 17.58 15.97
N VAL A 336 -1.31 17.96 15.25
CA VAL A 336 -1.42 19.25 14.54
C VAL A 336 -1.93 20.39 15.39
#